data_AF-M1MHA3-F1
#
_entry.id   AF-M1MHA3-F1
#
_cell.length_a   1.000
_cell.length_b   1.000
_cell.length_c   1.000
_cell.angle_alpha   90.00
_cell.angle_beta   90.00
_cell.angle_gamma   90.00
#
_symmetry.space_group_name_H-M   'P 1'
#
loop_
_entity.id
_entity.type
_entity.pdbx_description
1 polymer ?
#
loop_
_entity_poly.entity_id
_entity_poly.type
_entity_poly.pdbx_seq_one_letter_code
_entity_poly.pdbx_strand_id
1 'polypeptide(L)' 'MKNGRGSVNGVKTENVIVLLSNFDVDSSGGDGSLNPNSTYDNYNWILIRDSKTDSWKVDDRGY' A
#
# COMPACT_ATOMS: atom_id res chain seq x y z
N MET A 1 -8.01 -5.42 -14.33
CA MET A 1 -7.17 -6.43 -13.65
C MET A 1 -7.95 -7.74 -13.54
N LYS A 2 -7.30 -8.90 -13.66
CA LYS A 2 -7.99 -10.21 -13.65
C LYS A 2 -8.18 -10.79 -12.23
N ASN A 3 -7.41 -10.31 -11.25
CA ASN A 3 -7.40 -10.79 -9.86
C ASN A 3 -7.18 -9.60 -8.88
N GLY A 4 -7.41 -9.84 -7.59
CA GLY A 4 -7.15 -8.88 -6.49
C GLY A 4 -8.24 -7.82 -6.29
N ARG A 5 -8.11 -6.94 -5.29
CA ARG A 5 -9.11 -5.87 -5.03
C ARG A 5 -9.38 -5.00 -6.27
N GLY A 6 -8.37 -4.81 -7.11
CA GLY A 6 -8.45 -4.16 -8.43
C GLY A 6 -9.46 -4.76 -9.42
N SER A 7 -9.90 -6.02 -9.26
CA SER A 7 -10.96 -6.62 -10.10
C SER A 7 -12.37 -6.33 -9.58
N VAL A 8 -12.50 -5.79 -8.37
CA VAL A 8 -13.77 -5.61 -7.66
C VAL A 8 -14.21 -4.14 -7.62
N ASN A 9 -13.25 -3.22 -7.54
CA ASN A 9 -13.47 -1.78 -7.45
C ASN A 9 -13.40 -1.03 -8.81
N GLY A 10 -13.18 -1.75 -9.92
CA GLY A 10 -13.21 -1.16 -11.27
C GLY A 10 -12.01 -0.26 -11.60
N VAL A 11 -10.97 -0.24 -10.76
CA VAL A 11 -9.77 0.56 -10.98
C VAL A 11 -9.03 0.07 -12.24
N LYS A 12 -8.62 1.02 -13.08
CA LYS A 12 -7.82 0.73 -14.27
C LYS A 12 -6.40 0.36 -13.86
N THR A 13 -5.77 -0.60 -14.55
CA THR A 13 -4.40 -1.04 -14.21
C THR A 13 -3.38 0.11 -14.21
N GLU A 14 -3.52 1.09 -15.10
CA GLU A 14 -2.67 2.29 -15.17
C GLU A 14 -2.81 3.26 -13.98
N ASN A 15 -3.82 3.01 -13.14
CA ASN A 15 -4.10 3.75 -11.93
C ASN A 15 -3.78 2.93 -10.68
N VAL A 16 -2.91 1.92 -10.79
CA VAL A 16 -2.38 1.15 -9.66
C VAL A 16 -0.86 1.22 -9.66
N ILE A 17 -0.29 1.45 -8.48
CA ILE A 17 1.14 1.31 -8.21
C ILE A 17 1.32 0.34 -7.06
N VAL A 18 2.31 -0.55 -7.18
CA VAL A 18 2.80 -1.36 -6.07
C VAL A 18 4.19 -0.86 -5.70
N LEU A 19 4.37 -0.45 -4.45
CA LEU A 19 5.66 -0.07 -3.88
C LEU A 19 6.11 -1.13 -2.88
N LEU A 20 7.40 -1.44 -2.92
CA LEU A 20 8.07 -2.21 -1.89
C LEU A 20 8.98 -1.26 -1.11
N SER A 21 8.99 -1.38 0.21
CA SER A 21 9.77 -0.51 1.08
C SER A 21 10.44 -1.29 2.19
N ASN A 22 11.62 -0.81 2.57
CA ASN A 22 12.33 -1.26 3.75
C ASN A 22 12.38 -0.10 4.73
N PHE A 23 11.89 -0.28 5.96
CA PHE A 23 11.87 0.78 6.96
C PHE A 23 11.86 0.23 8.38
N ASP A 24 12.33 1.05 9.31
CA ASP A 24 12.30 0.78 10.74
C ASP A 24 11.13 1.49 11.41
N VAL A 25 10.54 0.82 12.41
CA VAL A 25 9.51 1.37 13.29
C VAL A 25 10.12 1.54 14.67
N ASP A 26 10.12 2.78 15.14
CA ASP A 26 10.65 3.09 16.48
C ASP A 26 9.70 2.63 17.60
N SER A 27 10.06 2.92 18.85
CA SER A 27 9.29 2.52 20.03
C SER A 27 7.93 3.21 20.15
N SER A 28 7.71 4.31 19.44
CA SER A 28 6.48 5.09 19.43
C SER A 28 5.52 4.71 18.31
N GLY A 29 6.00 3.96 17.31
CA GLY A 29 5.19 3.46 16.20
C GLY A 29 4.42 2.20 16.57
N GLY A 30 3.10 2.31 16.74
CA GLY A 30 2.25 1.15 17.06
C GLY A 30 0.83 1.54 17.43
N ASP A 31 0.06 2.10 16.50
CA ASP A 31 -1.36 2.36 16.68
C ASP A 31 -2.26 1.16 16.30
N GLY A 32 -1.66 0.02 15.96
CA GLY A 32 -2.35 -1.25 15.71
C GLY A 32 -2.02 -1.93 14.37
N SER A 33 -1.24 -1.30 13.49
CA SER A 33 -0.92 -1.85 12.15
C SER A 33 0.55 -2.21 11.92
N LEU A 34 1.48 -1.61 12.68
CA LEU A 34 2.91 -1.89 12.61
C LEU A 34 3.46 -2.17 14.01
N ASN A 35 4.46 -3.04 14.12
CA ASN A 35 5.05 -3.44 15.39
C ASN A 35 6.14 -2.43 15.82
N PRO A 36 6.09 -1.91 17.06
CA PRO A 36 7.17 -1.07 17.59
C PRO A 36 8.51 -1.81 17.64
N ASN A 37 9.62 -1.06 17.50
CA ASN A 37 10.99 -1.59 17.54
C ASN A 37 11.25 -2.74 16.56
N SER A 38 10.76 -2.62 15.33
CA SER A 38 10.90 -3.66 14.31
C SER A 38 11.36 -3.11 12.97
N THR A 39 11.96 -3.97 12.16
CA THR A 39 12.35 -3.69 10.78
C THR A 39 11.41 -4.45 9.85
N TYR A 40 10.86 -3.73 8.88
CA TYR A 40 10.06 -4.30 7.80
C TYR A 40 10.88 -4.24 6.51
N ASP A 41 11.12 -5.39 5.90
CA ASP A 41 11.76 -5.51 4.59
C ASP A 41 10.74 -5.92 3.54
N ASN A 42 10.79 -5.33 2.35
CA ASN A 42 9.89 -5.59 1.22
C ASN A 42 8.41 -5.45 1.60
N TYR A 43 8.07 -4.55 2.51
CA TYR A 43 6.69 -4.30 2.88
C TYR A 43 5.95 -3.66 1.71
N ASN A 44 4.77 -4.20 1.41
CA ASN A 44 4.02 -3.78 0.23
C ASN A 44 3.09 -2.60 0.54
N TRP A 45 2.95 -1.73 -0.46
CA TRP A 45 1.93 -0.69 -0.51
C TRP A 45 1.24 -0.75 -1.85
N ILE A 46 -0.09 -0.79 -1.85
CA ILE A 46 -0.92 -0.69 -3.04
C ILE A 46 -1.52 0.71 -3.06
N LEU A 47 -1.16 1.49 -4.07
CA LEU A 47 -1.67 2.83 -4.27
C LEU A 47 -2.61 2.85 -5.47
N ILE A 48 -3.74 3.53 -5.32
CA ILE A 48 -4.73 3.72 -6.39
C ILE A 48 -5.05 5.20 -6.61
N ARG A 49 -5.59 5.51 -7.78
CA ARG A 49 -6.21 6.79 -8.11
C ARG A 49 -7.39 6.60 -9.06
N ASP A 50 -8.31 7.56 -9.12
CA ASP A 50 -9.50 7.42 -9.96
C ASP A 50 -9.21 7.78 -11.43
N SER A 51 -8.43 8.83 -11.66
CA SER A 51 -7.98 9.28 -12.98
C SER A 51 -6.49 9.65 -13.02
N LYS A 52 -5.96 9.94 -14.21
CA LYS A 52 -4.54 10.27 -14.41
C LYS A 52 -4.10 11.56 -13.69
N THR A 53 -5.04 12.43 -13.34
CA THR A 53 -4.79 13.72 -12.70
C THR A 53 -5.08 13.71 -11.20
N ASP A 54 -5.73 12.67 -10.69
CA ASP A 54 -6.06 12.59 -9.27
C ASP A 54 -4.86 12.16 -8.43
N SER A 55 -4.88 12.57 -7.16
CA SER A 55 -3.90 12.16 -6.17
C SER A 55 -3.97 10.66 -5.89
N TRP A 56 -2.80 10.06 -5.67
CA TRP A 56 -2.68 8.69 -5.21
C TRP A 56 -3.14 8.54 -3.75
N LYS A 57 -3.79 7.42 -3.45
CA LYS A 57 -4.23 7.02 -2.11
C LYS A 57 -3.77 5.59 -1.82
N VAL A 58 -3.49 5.28 -0.57
CA VAL A 58 -3.22 3.90 -0.14
C VAL A 58 -4.54 3.12 -0.14
N ASP A 59 -4.61 2.05 -0.92
CA ASP A 59 -5.71 1.09 -0.96
C ASP A 59 -5.48 -0.05 0.04
N ASP A 60 -4.24 -0.55 0.09
CA ASP A 60 -3.86 -1.66 0.95
C ASP A 60 -2.36 -1.65 1.25
N ARG A 61 -1.95 -2.40 2.28
CA ARG A 61 -0.56 -2.52 2.74
C ARG A 61 -0.36 -3.74 3.62
N GLY A 62 0.81 -4.38 3.55
CA GLY A 62 1.09 -5.59 4.32
C GLY A 62 2.19 -6.48 3.73
N TYR A 63 2.16 -7.74 4.16
CA TYR A 63 2.88 -8.86 3.57
C TYR A 63 1.94 -9.79 2.82
#